data_AF-A0A7X8VWT5-F1
#
_entry.id   AF-A0A7X8VWT5-F1
#
_cell.length_a   1.000
_cell.length_b   1.000
_cell.length_c   1.000
_cell.angle_alpha   90.00
_cell.angle_beta   90.00
_cell.angle_gamma   90.00
#
_symmetry.space_group_name_H-M   'P 1'
#
loop_
_entity.id
_entity.type
_entity.pdbx_description
1 polymer ?
#
loop_
_entity_poly.entity_id
_entity_poly.type
_entity_poly.pdbx_seq_one_letter_code
_entity_poly.pdbx_strand_id
1 'polypeptide(L)'
;MKITRKSFTTAQGRNFQVTYWTLTGARPGPVLTIIAGQHGMEHSGPCLLPEFAAELADRDFAGTVHICPCANPLALEMDYEFYPEREDLSKIKDYYYSRFRHNFCPWGLGRSDTKTMYNMNRLWNRPGDFGVAGQITAWLWQEIASEANIILDLHCHQARKPLIFNSHAKNLPIARYAGIEAVVMTNPDPEDWSKGNLTWQGSRRQNSYAICFEFSVQHALGEFEYEFGKQAIRNIMVGANMLPGEVILSRPVWVIPYDPEGDRNAVLQSNHTGHIRYFK
;
A
#
# COMPACT_ATOMS: atom_id res chain seq x y z
N MET A 1 11.24 17.32 -10.61
CA MET A 1 10.00 16.65 -10.18
C MET A 1 8.79 17.39 -10.74
N LYS A 2 7.93 16.73 -11.52
CA LYS A 2 6.64 17.27 -12.01
C LYS A 2 5.53 16.95 -11.01
N ILE A 3 4.65 17.90 -10.72
CA ILE A 3 3.51 17.71 -9.81
C ILE A 3 2.23 17.66 -10.64
N THR A 4 1.43 16.59 -10.50
CA THR A 4 0.10 16.47 -11.08
C THR A 4 -0.94 16.46 -9.96
N ARG A 5 -1.99 17.26 -10.11
CA ARG A 5 -3.11 17.33 -9.18
C ARG A 5 -4.42 17.15 -9.93
N LYS A 6 -5.37 16.45 -9.33
CA LYS A 6 -6.75 16.39 -9.81
C LYS A 6 -7.70 16.74 -8.67
N SER A 7 -8.65 17.62 -8.96
CA SER A 7 -9.74 17.96 -8.04
C SER A 7 -10.84 16.92 -8.12
N PHE A 8 -11.43 16.63 -6.97
CA PHE A 8 -12.60 15.77 -6.82
C PHE A 8 -13.63 16.49 -5.95
N THR A 9 -14.89 16.10 -6.10
CA THR A 9 -16.01 16.65 -5.34
C THR A 9 -16.78 15.50 -4.71
N THR A 10 -17.01 15.57 -3.40
CA THR A 10 -17.77 14.52 -2.71
C THR A 10 -19.26 14.59 -3.05
N ALA A 11 -20.02 13.55 -2.71
CA ALA A 11 -21.48 13.51 -2.81
C ALA A 11 -22.16 14.67 -2.04
N GLN A 12 -21.53 15.19 -0.98
CA GLN A 12 -21.98 16.35 -0.20
C GLN A 12 -21.43 17.68 -0.72
N GLY A 13 -20.73 17.70 -1.86
CA GLY A 13 -20.21 18.91 -2.48
C GLY A 13 -18.87 19.40 -1.92
N ARG A 14 -18.17 18.61 -1.09
CA ARG A 14 -16.85 19.00 -0.58
C ARG A 14 -15.80 18.84 -1.69
N ASN A 15 -15.07 19.90 -1.99
CA ASN A 15 -13.97 19.87 -2.93
C ASN A 15 -12.64 19.52 -2.23
N PHE A 16 -11.84 18.68 -2.86
CA PHE A 16 -10.49 18.33 -2.41
C PHE A 16 -9.61 17.94 -3.60
N GLN A 17 -8.33 17.67 -3.36
CA GLN A 17 -7.38 17.29 -4.40
C GLN A 17 -6.59 16.06 -4.01
N VAL A 18 -6.30 15.23 -5.01
CA VAL A 18 -5.29 14.16 -4.90
C VAL A 18 -4.10 14.54 -5.77
N THR A 19 -2.90 14.30 -5.26
CA THR A 19 -1.64 14.66 -5.90
C THR A 19 -0.78 13.43 -6.13
N TYR A 20 -0.14 13.38 -7.29
CA TYR A 20 1.02 12.51 -7.50
C TYR A 20 2.17 13.32 -8.10
N TRP A 21 3.38 12.82 -7.90
CA TRP A 21 4.60 13.38 -8.47
C TRP A 21 5.18 12.44 -9.51
N THR A 22 5.83 13.01 -10.52
CA THR A 22 6.61 12.28 -11.51
C THR A 22 8.05 12.76 -11.45
N LEU A 23 8.96 11.82 -11.24
CA LEU A 23 10.41 12.00 -11.34
C LEU A 23 10.90 11.20 -12.55
N THR A 24 11.69 11.83 -13.41
CA THR A 24 12.22 11.21 -14.62
C THR A 24 13.73 11.16 -14.50
N GLY A 25 14.29 9.96 -14.64
CA GLY A 25 15.72 9.72 -14.62
C GLY A 25 16.42 10.19 -15.90
N ALA A 26 17.75 10.27 -15.89
CA ALA A 26 18.50 10.74 -17.06
C ALA A 26 18.61 9.69 -18.19
N ARG A 27 18.27 8.43 -17.90
CA ARG A 27 18.38 7.31 -18.85
C ARG A 27 17.06 6.55 -18.99
N PRO A 28 16.80 5.88 -20.13
CA PRO A 28 15.69 4.95 -20.27
C PRO A 28 15.76 3.82 -19.23
N GLY A 29 14.60 3.38 -18.75
CA GLY A 29 14.50 2.33 -17.74
C GLY A 29 13.04 2.04 -17.36
N PRO A 30 12.82 1.20 -16.34
CA PRO A 30 11.49 0.82 -15.88
C PRO A 30 10.64 2.00 -15.37
N VAL A 31 9.33 1.80 -15.33
CA VAL A 31 8.38 2.67 -14.62
C VAL A 31 8.07 2.05 -13.25
N LEU A 32 8.36 2.80 -12.19
CA LEU A 32 8.03 2.46 -10.80
C LEU A 32 6.91 3.38 -10.32
N THR A 33 5.83 2.81 -9.81
CA THR A 33 4.72 3.56 -9.19
C THR A 33 4.63 3.21 -7.72
N ILE A 34 4.63 4.24 -6.87
CA ILE A 34 4.54 4.11 -5.42
C ILE A 34 3.26 4.82 -4.97
N ILE A 35 2.36 4.09 -4.34
CA ILE A 35 1.08 4.61 -3.85
C ILE A 35 0.99 4.34 -2.36
N ALA A 36 0.55 5.33 -1.59
CA ALA A 36 0.29 5.18 -0.16
C ALA A 36 -0.98 5.93 0.25
N GLY A 37 -1.37 5.75 1.52
CA GLY A 37 -2.51 6.46 2.10
C GLY A 37 -3.83 6.12 1.41
N GLN A 38 -3.99 4.87 0.96
CA GLN A 38 -5.30 4.35 0.53
C GLN A 38 -6.26 4.28 1.72
N HIS A 39 -5.73 3.87 2.88
CA HIS A 39 -6.39 3.93 4.16
C HIS A 39 -5.82 5.10 4.97
N GLY A 40 -6.70 5.78 5.71
CA GLY A 40 -6.36 7.01 6.39
C GLY A 40 -5.48 6.85 7.62
N MET A 41 -5.58 5.71 8.31
CA MET A 41 -4.83 5.47 9.55
C MET A 41 -3.38 5.00 9.32
N GLU A 42 -2.93 4.94 8.07
CA GLU A 42 -1.68 4.31 7.66
C GLU A 42 -0.66 5.38 7.27
N HIS A 43 -0.08 6.01 8.29
CA HIS A 43 0.68 7.26 8.13
C HIS A 43 2.09 7.10 7.55
N SER A 44 2.68 5.90 7.59
CA SER A 44 4.09 5.71 7.21
C SER A 44 4.38 6.18 5.78
N GLY A 45 3.58 5.74 4.80
CA GLY A 45 3.75 6.17 3.40
C GLY A 45 3.56 7.68 3.19
N PRO A 46 2.43 8.28 3.63
CA PRO A 46 2.22 9.73 3.58
C PRO A 46 3.36 10.57 4.16
N CYS A 47 4.01 10.09 5.23
CA CYS A 47 5.11 10.81 5.89
C CYS A 47 6.47 10.58 5.23
N LEU A 48 6.81 9.34 4.85
CA LEU A 48 8.15 9.02 4.32
C LEU A 48 8.32 9.36 2.83
N LEU A 49 7.24 9.31 2.04
CA LEU A 49 7.32 9.51 0.59
C LEU A 49 7.68 10.94 0.15
N PRO A 50 7.24 12.01 0.83
CA PRO A 50 7.73 13.37 0.56
C PRO A 50 9.26 13.50 0.68
N GLU A 51 9.83 12.94 1.76
CA GLU A 51 11.29 12.93 1.96
C GLU A 51 12.00 12.10 0.89
N PHE A 52 11.49 10.90 0.61
CA PHE A 52 12.04 10.04 -0.43
C PHE A 52 12.02 10.71 -1.81
N ALA A 53 10.94 11.41 -2.15
CA ALA A 53 10.82 12.12 -3.42
C ALA A 53 11.84 13.26 -3.51
N ALA A 54 12.09 14.00 -2.42
CA ALA A 54 13.12 15.03 -2.38
C ALA A 54 14.52 14.42 -2.55
N GLU A 55 14.85 13.36 -1.81
CA GLU A 55 16.12 12.64 -1.93
C GLU A 55 16.38 12.08 -3.33
N LEU A 56 15.33 11.56 -3.98
CA LEU A 56 15.43 10.99 -5.32
C LEU A 56 15.54 12.09 -6.39
N ALA A 57 14.94 13.26 -6.19
CA ALA A 57 15.02 14.38 -7.13
C ALA A 57 16.46 14.89 -7.31
N ASP A 58 17.30 14.71 -6.29
CA ASP A 58 18.72 15.10 -6.30
C ASP A 58 19.66 13.95 -6.73
N ARG A 59 19.11 12.84 -7.23
CA ARG A 59 19.87 11.66 -7.68
C ARG A 59 19.64 11.36 -9.16
N ASP A 60 20.70 10.87 -9.80
CA ASP A 60 20.58 10.28 -11.13
C ASP A 60 20.08 8.83 -11.04
N PHE A 61 19.13 8.47 -11.89
CA PHE A 61 18.55 7.13 -11.99
C PHE A 61 18.06 6.87 -13.42
N ALA A 62 17.68 5.63 -13.73
CA ALA A 62 17.10 5.22 -15.00
C ALA A 62 15.59 4.98 -14.86
N GLY A 63 14.83 5.39 -15.87
CA GLY A 63 13.38 5.20 -15.94
C GLY A 63 12.58 6.34 -15.31
N THR A 64 11.38 6.02 -14.82
CA THR A 64 10.42 6.98 -14.27
C THR A 64 9.90 6.49 -12.94
N VAL A 65 9.76 7.40 -11.97
CA VAL A 65 9.12 7.11 -10.68
C VAL A 65 7.89 8.00 -10.51
N HIS A 66 6.73 7.38 -10.32
CA HIS A 66 5.50 8.04 -9.90
C HIS A 66 5.29 7.82 -8.40
N ILE A 67 4.94 8.88 -7.68
CA ILE A 67 4.72 8.83 -6.22
C ILE A 67 3.40 9.51 -5.89
N CYS A 68 2.42 8.75 -5.39
CA CYS A 68 1.21 9.29 -4.77
C CYS A 68 1.31 9.09 -3.25
N PRO A 69 1.72 10.11 -2.48
CA PRO A 69 1.94 9.97 -1.05
C PRO A 69 0.64 9.74 -0.26
N CYS A 70 -0.49 10.22 -0.76
CA CYS A 70 -1.79 10.01 -0.16
C CYS A 70 -2.87 9.93 -1.24
N ALA A 71 -3.32 8.71 -1.52
CA ALA A 71 -4.40 8.46 -2.47
C ALA A 71 -5.76 8.88 -1.90
N ASN A 72 -5.98 8.74 -0.59
CA ASN A 72 -7.25 9.02 0.08
C ASN A 72 -7.11 10.09 1.17
N PRO A 73 -6.96 11.37 0.80
CA PRO A 73 -6.76 12.46 1.78
C PRO A 73 -7.95 12.63 2.74
N LEU A 74 -9.16 12.29 2.31
CA LEU A 74 -10.35 12.38 3.17
C LEU A 74 -10.38 11.30 4.25
N ALA A 75 -9.91 10.08 3.94
CA ALA A 75 -9.75 9.05 4.96
C ALA A 75 -8.62 9.42 5.93
N LEU A 76 -7.51 9.96 5.42
CA LEU A 76 -6.36 10.42 6.21
C LEU A 76 -6.78 11.49 7.24
N GLU A 77 -7.54 12.49 6.82
CA GLU A 77 -8.06 13.54 7.72
C GLU A 77 -8.90 12.98 8.88
N MET A 78 -9.57 11.85 8.67
CA MET A 78 -10.39 11.18 9.67
C MET A 78 -9.61 10.16 10.51
N ASP A 79 -8.34 9.90 10.20
CA ASP A 79 -7.55 8.79 10.78
C ASP A 79 -8.35 7.47 10.77
N TYR A 80 -8.95 7.12 9.63
CA TYR A 80 -9.83 5.95 9.50
C TYR A 80 -9.61 5.20 8.18
N GLU A 81 -10.05 3.94 8.11
CA GLU A 81 -9.75 3.04 6.97
C GLU A 81 -10.21 3.58 5.62
N PHE A 82 -11.37 4.22 5.59
CA PHE A 82 -11.98 4.73 4.37
C PHE A 82 -12.76 6.00 4.66
N TYR A 83 -13.07 6.73 3.59
CA TYR A 83 -14.00 7.86 3.65
C TYR A 83 -15.41 7.36 3.30
N PRO A 84 -16.34 7.31 4.25
CA PRO A 84 -17.69 6.78 4.04
C PRO A 84 -18.59 7.83 3.41
N GLU A 85 -18.34 8.09 2.13
CA GLU A 85 -18.81 9.29 1.47
C GLU A 85 -20.31 9.55 1.60
N ARG A 86 -21.20 8.55 1.63
CA ARG A 86 -22.67 8.78 1.69
C ARG A 86 -23.24 8.61 3.10
N GLU A 87 -22.40 8.43 4.11
CA GLU A 87 -22.84 8.21 5.48
C GLU A 87 -22.87 9.51 6.30
N ASP A 88 -23.52 9.46 7.47
CA ASP A 88 -23.47 10.53 8.46
C ASP A 88 -22.07 10.61 9.09
N LEU A 89 -21.26 11.55 8.60
CA LEU A 89 -19.90 11.79 9.08
C LEU A 89 -19.83 12.21 10.56
N SER A 90 -20.92 12.72 11.15
CA SER A 90 -20.93 13.13 12.56
C SER A 90 -20.72 11.96 13.52
N LYS A 91 -20.97 10.71 13.07
CA LYS A 91 -20.72 9.48 13.82
C LYS A 91 -19.23 9.19 14.04
N ILE A 92 -18.32 9.88 13.33
CA ILE A 92 -16.88 9.72 13.59
C ILE A 92 -16.51 10.11 15.03
N LYS A 93 -17.30 10.97 15.70
CA LYS A 93 -17.10 11.28 17.12
C LYS A 93 -17.27 10.08 18.05
N ASP A 94 -17.96 9.04 17.58
CA ASP A 94 -18.14 7.79 18.29
C ASP A 94 -16.97 6.83 18.04
N TYR A 95 -16.08 7.17 17.10
CA TYR A 95 -14.85 6.44 16.83
C TYR A 95 -13.75 6.82 17.82
N TYR A 96 -13.20 5.78 18.47
CA TYR A 96 -11.98 5.88 19.24
C TYR A 96 -11.11 4.67 18.89
N TYR A 97 -9.94 4.92 18.32
CA TYR A 97 -9.03 3.83 18.02
C TYR A 97 -8.60 3.12 19.31
N SER A 98 -8.74 1.80 19.30
CA SER A 98 -8.20 0.94 20.33
C SER A 98 -7.76 -0.36 19.67
N ARG A 99 -6.55 -0.84 19.98
CA ARG A 99 -6.07 -2.15 19.53
C ARG A 99 -7.00 -3.30 19.89
N PHE A 100 -7.81 -3.15 20.95
CA PHE A 100 -8.80 -4.14 21.39
C PHE A 100 -10.14 -4.02 20.65
N ARG A 101 -10.37 -2.91 19.94
CA ARG A 101 -11.54 -2.63 19.11
C ARG A 101 -11.13 -2.27 17.69
N HIS A 102 -10.06 -2.90 17.17
CA HIS A 102 -9.47 -2.55 15.88
C HIS A 102 -10.49 -2.57 14.72
N ASN A 103 -11.49 -3.44 14.78
CA ASN A 103 -12.51 -3.58 13.74
C ASN A 103 -13.75 -2.70 13.98
N PHE A 104 -13.76 -1.84 15.01
CA PHE A 104 -14.93 -1.01 15.30
C PHE A 104 -15.15 0.04 14.22
N CYS A 105 -16.36 0.04 13.66
CA CYS A 105 -16.82 1.02 12.67
C CYS A 105 -18.12 1.69 13.15
N PRO A 106 -18.15 3.02 13.31
CA PRO A 106 -19.37 3.74 13.71
C PRO A 106 -20.56 3.57 12.75
N TRP A 107 -20.30 3.20 11.50
CA TRP A 107 -21.31 3.01 10.46
C TRP A 107 -21.76 1.55 10.29
N GLY A 108 -21.19 0.61 11.05
CA GLY A 108 -21.46 -0.83 10.86
C GLY A 108 -20.92 -1.37 9.54
N LEU A 109 -19.84 -0.76 9.03
CA LEU A 109 -19.17 -1.10 7.77
C LEU A 109 -17.73 -1.57 7.99
N GLY A 110 -17.41 -2.06 9.20
CA GLY A 110 -16.07 -2.50 9.55
C GLY A 110 -15.69 -3.81 8.86
N ARG A 111 -14.39 -4.14 8.89
CA ARG A 111 -13.80 -5.34 8.27
C ARG A 111 -14.51 -6.65 8.64
N SER A 112 -15.08 -6.73 9.83
CA SER A 112 -15.80 -7.90 10.34
C SER A 112 -17.32 -7.81 10.16
N ASP A 113 -17.85 -6.65 9.80
CA ASP A 113 -19.30 -6.40 9.75
C ASP A 113 -19.85 -6.65 8.34
N THR A 114 -19.21 -6.05 7.32
CA THR A 114 -19.67 -6.19 5.92
C THR A 114 -18.59 -5.83 4.90
N LYS A 115 -18.79 -6.24 3.65
CA LYS A 115 -18.01 -5.80 2.50
C LYS A 115 -18.50 -4.43 2.05
N THR A 116 -17.70 -3.40 2.28
CA THR A 116 -17.98 -2.04 1.83
C THR A 116 -17.22 -1.70 0.55
N MET A 117 -17.84 -0.88 -0.30
CA MET A 117 -17.20 -0.30 -1.50
C MET A 117 -16.57 1.07 -1.22
N TYR A 118 -16.55 1.53 0.04
CA TYR A 118 -15.74 2.70 0.44
C TYR A 118 -14.25 2.35 0.60
N ASN A 119 -13.91 1.06 0.81
CA ASN A 119 -12.53 0.64 0.93
C ASN A 119 -11.82 0.77 -0.44
N MET A 120 -10.96 1.78 -0.56
CA MET A 120 -10.20 2.09 -1.78
C MET A 120 -9.43 0.88 -2.31
N ASN A 121 -8.90 0.05 -1.40
CA ASN A 121 -8.13 -1.14 -1.72
C ASN A 121 -8.99 -2.31 -2.24
N ARG A 122 -10.23 -2.04 -2.67
CA ARG A 122 -11.17 -2.97 -3.32
C ARG A 122 -11.68 -2.44 -4.66
N LEU A 123 -11.18 -1.28 -5.10
CA LEU A 123 -11.71 -0.53 -6.25
C LEU A 123 -10.71 -0.38 -7.40
N TRP A 124 -9.51 -0.95 -7.31
CA TRP A 124 -8.52 -0.83 -8.38
C TRP A 124 -8.94 -1.61 -9.60
N ASN A 125 -8.83 -0.96 -10.77
CA ASN A 125 -9.23 -1.52 -12.07
C ASN A 125 -10.63 -2.16 -12.07
N ARG A 126 -11.56 -1.60 -11.27
CA ARG A 126 -12.94 -2.07 -11.15
C ARG A 126 -13.87 -1.06 -11.83
N PRO A 127 -14.65 -1.46 -12.85
CA PRO A 127 -15.64 -0.58 -13.46
C PRO A 127 -16.82 -0.37 -12.51
N GLY A 128 -17.38 0.84 -12.50
CA GLY A 128 -18.56 1.20 -11.71
C GLY A 128 -18.42 2.56 -11.04
N ASP A 129 -19.55 3.08 -10.53
CA ASP A 129 -19.57 4.27 -9.69
C ASP A 129 -19.54 3.86 -8.22
N PHE A 130 -18.36 4.01 -7.61
CA PHE A 130 -18.11 3.74 -6.19
C PHE A 130 -17.78 5.03 -5.42
N GLY A 131 -18.32 6.16 -5.87
CA GLY A 131 -18.06 7.46 -5.26
C GLY A 131 -16.62 7.94 -5.49
N VAL A 132 -16.19 8.91 -4.68
CA VAL A 132 -14.87 9.53 -4.84
C VAL A 132 -13.71 8.54 -4.73
N ALA A 133 -13.82 7.51 -3.88
CA ALA A 133 -12.78 6.49 -3.79
C ALA A 133 -12.59 5.76 -5.13
N GLY A 134 -13.69 5.37 -5.79
CA GLY A 134 -13.64 4.75 -7.12
C GLY A 134 -13.16 5.70 -8.22
N GLN A 135 -13.54 6.98 -8.16
CA GLN A 135 -13.06 7.98 -9.11
C GLN A 135 -11.54 8.21 -8.99
N ILE A 136 -11.01 8.20 -7.77
CA ILE A 136 -9.57 8.32 -7.50
C ILE A 136 -8.83 7.08 -8.01
N THR A 137 -9.29 5.87 -7.69
CA THR A 137 -8.60 4.64 -8.16
C THR A 137 -8.63 4.54 -9.68
N ALA A 138 -9.75 4.89 -10.33
CA ALA A 138 -9.84 4.91 -11.79
C ALA A 138 -8.83 5.90 -12.39
N TRP A 139 -8.71 7.09 -11.81
CA TRP A 139 -7.76 8.11 -12.26
C TRP A 139 -6.31 7.69 -12.05
N LEU A 140 -5.92 7.28 -10.84
CA LEU A 140 -4.55 6.83 -10.55
C LEU A 140 -4.19 5.58 -11.35
N TRP A 141 -5.15 4.69 -11.58
CA TRP A 141 -4.94 3.52 -12.43
C TRP A 141 -4.58 3.93 -13.86
N GLN A 142 -5.39 4.80 -14.47
CA GLN A 142 -5.17 5.29 -15.83
C GLN A 142 -3.86 6.07 -15.97
N GLU A 143 -3.52 6.90 -14.99
CA GLU A 143 -2.38 7.82 -15.10
C GLU A 143 -1.03 7.18 -14.80
N ILE A 144 -0.97 6.34 -13.76
CA ILE A 144 0.33 5.90 -13.21
C ILE A 144 0.41 4.41 -12.89
N ALA A 145 -0.70 3.69 -12.69
CA ALA A 145 -0.62 2.29 -12.27
C ALA A 145 -0.68 1.29 -13.44
N SER A 146 -1.52 1.53 -14.47
CA SER A 146 -1.77 0.55 -15.53
C SER A 146 -0.54 0.24 -16.40
N GLU A 147 0.39 1.20 -16.52
CA GLU A 147 1.61 1.07 -17.32
C GLU A 147 2.87 0.77 -16.50
N ALA A 148 2.80 0.80 -15.17
CA ALA A 148 3.97 0.62 -14.31
C ALA A 148 4.61 -0.77 -14.44
N ASN A 149 5.93 -0.87 -14.53
CA ASN A 149 6.60 -2.17 -14.46
C ASN A 149 6.64 -2.72 -13.03
N ILE A 150 6.73 -1.82 -12.06
CA ILE A 150 6.75 -2.15 -10.63
C ILE A 150 5.75 -1.24 -9.91
N ILE A 151 4.90 -1.82 -9.05
CA ILE A 151 4.01 -1.08 -8.16
C ILE A 151 4.35 -1.44 -6.72
N LEU A 152 4.62 -0.42 -5.91
CA LEU A 152 4.76 -0.54 -4.48
C LEU A 152 3.55 0.11 -3.83
N ASP A 153 2.79 -0.71 -3.11
CA ASP A 153 1.64 -0.28 -2.35
C ASP A 153 2.01 -0.20 -0.88
N LEU A 154 2.07 1.01 -0.32
CA LEU A 154 2.53 1.24 1.04
C LEU A 154 1.33 1.35 1.97
N HIS A 155 1.14 0.28 2.73
CA HIS A 155 0.15 0.11 3.78
C HIS A 155 0.82 0.04 5.16
N CYS A 156 -0.02 -0.06 6.18
CA CYS A 156 0.42 -0.37 7.54
C CYS A 156 -0.48 -1.46 8.13
N HIS A 157 0.13 -2.31 8.94
CA HIS A 157 -0.53 -3.33 9.73
C HIS A 157 -0.27 -3.11 11.22
N GLN A 158 -0.90 -3.90 12.08
CA GLN A 158 -0.65 -3.90 13.53
C GLN A 158 0.27 -5.07 13.87
N ALA A 159 1.51 -4.97 13.42
CA ALA A 159 2.51 -6.04 13.52
C ALA A 159 3.68 -5.61 14.42
N ARG A 160 4.55 -6.55 14.78
CA ARG A 160 5.79 -6.20 15.52
C ARG A 160 6.87 -5.59 14.62
N LYS A 161 6.83 -5.92 13.33
CA LYS A 161 7.81 -5.54 12.31
C LYS A 161 7.11 -5.42 10.96
N PRO A 162 7.70 -4.71 9.99
CA PRO A 162 7.18 -4.67 8.65
C PRO A 162 7.17 -6.04 8.00
N LEU A 163 6.20 -6.27 7.11
CA LEU A 163 6.12 -7.45 6.26
C LEU A 163 5.70 -7.05 4.83
N ILE A 164 5.80 -7.99 3.90
CA ILE A 164 5.28 -7.81 2.55
C ILE A 164 4.13 -8.78 2.35
N PHE A 165 2.96 -8.29 1.90
CA PHE A 165 1.95 -9.16 1.31
C PHE A 165 2.16 -9.28 -0.19
N ASN A 166 2.08 -10.52 -0.69
CA ASN A 166 2.25 -10.81 -2.10
C ASN A 166 1.31 -11.92 -2.57
N SER A 167 0.50 -11.65 -3.59
CA SER A 167 -0.45 -12.63 -4.14
C SER A 167 0.13 -13.50 -5.26
N HIS A 168 1.26 -13.12 -5.87
CA HIS A 168 1.78 -13.78 -7.07
C HIS A 168 3.26 -14.14 -6.93
N ALA A 169 3.60 -15.42 -7.13
CA ALA A 169 4.98 -15.91 -6.99
C ALA A 169 5.99 -15.20 -7.92
N LYS A 170 5.53 -14.70 -9.08
CA LYS A 170 6.38 -13.94 -10.01
C LYS A 170 6.93 -12.64 -9.42
N ASN A 171 6.34 -12.10 -8.34
CA ASN A 171 6.79 -10.87 -7.70
C ASN A 171 7.93 -11.10 -6.69
N LEU A 172 8.21 -12.36 -6.32
CA LEU A 172 9.27 -12.72 -5.37
C LEU A 172 10.65 -12.14 -5.74
N PRO A 173 11.07 -12.09 -7.02
CA PRO A 173 12.33 -11.45 -7.40
C PRO A 173 12.42 -9.96 -7.05
N ILE A 174 11.30 -9.23 -7.02
CA ILE A 174 11.27 -7.82 -6.59
C ILE A 174 11.13 -7.73 -5.07
N ALA A 175 10.26 -8.54 -4.46
CA ALA A 175 10.04 -8.56 -3.02
C ALA A 175 11.33 -8.81 -2.23
N ARG A 176 12.19 -9.74 -2.69
CA ARG A 176 13.46 -10.07 -2.02
C ARG A 176 14.43 -8.89 -1.93
N TYR A 177 14.34 -7.91 -2.83
CA TYR A 177 15.23 -6.76 -2.79
C TYR A 177 14.87 -5.80 -1.66
N ALA A 178 13.59 -5.73 -1.26
CA ALA A 178 13.13 -4.78 -0.25
C ALA A 178 13.89 -4.86 1.09
N GLY A 179 14.44 -6.04 1.46
CA GLY A 179 15.07 -6.23 2.77
C GLY A 179 14.08 -6.28 3.93
N ILE A 180 12.79 -6.42 3.65
CA ILE A 180 11.75 -6.75 4.63
C ILE A 180 11.79 -8.26 4.88
N GLU A 181 12.03 -8.66 6.14
CA GLU A 181 12.36 -10.04 6.52
C GLU A 181 11.29 -11.08 6.14
N ALA A 182 10.03 -10.69 6.03
CA ALA A 182 8.92 -11.61 5.78
C ALA A 182 8.13 -11.20 4.53
N VAL A 183 8.10 -12.08 3.53
CA VAL A 183 7.20 -12.03 2.37
C VAL A 183 6.12 -13.06 2.58
N VAL A 184 4.93 -12.63 2.97
CA VAL A 184 3.76 -13.47 3.20
C VAL A 184 2.98 -13.62 1.90
N MET A 185 2.91 -14.84 1.40
CA MET A 185 2.10 -15.17 0.25
C MET A 185 0.62 -15.17 0.64
N THR A 186 -0.20 -14.36 -0.03
CA THR A 186 -1.65 -14.29 0.19
C THR A 186 -2.40 -15.20 -0.79
N ASN A 187 -3.71 -15.35 -0.59
CA ASN A 187 -4.56 -16.14 -1.49
C ASN A 187 -4.34 -15.71 -2.96
N PRO A 188 -3.87 -16.61 -3.84
CA PRO A 188 -3.62 -16.29 -5.26
C PRO A 188 -4.90 -16.17 -6.09
N ASP A 189 -6.00 -16.79 -5.64
CA ASP A 189 -7.32 -16.69 -6.26
C ASP A 189 -8.37 -16.19 -5.26
N PRO A 190 -8.31 -14.89 -4.91
CA PRO A 190 -9.27 -14.30 -4.01
C PRO A 190 -10.65 -14.17 -4.67
N GLU A 191 -11.68 -14.00 -3.85
CA GLU A 191 -13.03 -13.72 -4.31
C GLU A 191 -13.12 -12.33 -4.97
N ASP A 192 -14.19 -12.11 -5.76
CA ASP A 192 -14.33 -10.91 -6.60
C ASP A 192 -14.07 -9.58 -5.88
N TRP A 193 -14.58 -9.42 -4.65
CA TRP A 193 -14.38 -8.21 -3.87
C TRP A 193 -12.89 -7.92 -3.61
N SER A 194 -12.14 -8.93 -3.17
CA SER A 194 -10.70 -8.83 -2.88
C SER A 194 -9.83 -8.73 -4.14
N LYS A 195 -10.33 -9.15 -5.31
CA LYS A 195 -9.66 -8.92 -6.61
C LYS A 195 -9.51 -7.43 -6.95
N GLY A 196 -10.20 -6.53 -6.27
CA GLY A 196 -10.02 -5.08 -6.45
C GLY A 196 -8.80 -4.46 -5.75
N ASN A 197 -7.93 -5.28 -5.14
CA ASN A 197 -6.68 -4.85 -4.53
C ASN A 197 -5.66 -4.36 -5.57
N LEU A 198 -4.92 -3.29 -5.27
CA LEU A 198 -3.94 -2.68 -6.20
C LEU A 198 -2.87 -3.69 -6.63
N THR A 199 -2.29 -4.42 -5.69
CA THR A 199 -1.22 -5.37 -5.97
C THR A 199 -1.70 -6.60 -6.72
N TRP A 200 -2.95 -7.04 -6.49
CA TRP A 200 -3.56 -8.10 -7.26
C TRP A 200 -3.73 -7.68 -8.72
N GLN A 201 -4.35 -6.53 -8.98
CA GLN A 201 -4.55 -6.00 -10.33
C GLN A 201 -3.23 -5.66 -11.03
N GLY A 202 -2.32 -5.03 -10.32
CA GLY A 202 -0.98 -4.67 -10.78
C GLY A 202 -0.14 -5.89 -11.18
N SER A 203 -0.41 -7.05 -10.58
CA SER A 203 0.30 -8.30 -10.89
C SER A 203 -0.31 -9.10 -12.05
N ARG A 204 -1.39 -8.63 -12.70
CA ARG A 204 -2.04 -9.42 -13.77
C ARG A 204 -1.28 -9.43 -15.09
N ARG A 205 -0.58 -8.35 -15.43
CA ARG A 205 0.18 -8.24 -16.69
C ARG A 205 1.50 -8.97 -16.57
N GLN A 206 1.95 -9.66 -17.62
CA GLN A 206 3.16 -10.48 -17.61
C GLN A 206 4.40 -9.73 -17.10
N ASN A 207 4.62 -8.50 -17.56
CA ASN A 207 5.81 -7.68 -17.26
C ASN A 207 5.54 -6.58 -16.20
N SER A 208 4.65 -6.88 -15.25
CA SER A 208 4.25 -5.98 -14.17
C SER A 208 4.29 -6.73 -12.84
N TYR A 209 4.99 -6.14 -11.86
CA TYR A 209 5.21 -6.73 -10.55
C TYR A 209 4.65 -5.80 -9.48
N ALA A 210 3.82 -6.29 -8.57
CA ALA A 210 3.22 -5.45 -7.54
C ALA A 210 3.23 -6.12 -6.17
N ILE A 211 3.69 -5.41 -5.15
CA ILE A 211 3.81 -5.91 -3.78
C ILE A 211 3.30 -4.87 -2.79
N CYS A 212 2.76 -5.35 -1.66
CA CYS A 212 2.25 -4.51 -0.59
C CYS A 212 3.28 -4.48 0.55
N PHE A 213 3.74 -3.30 0.91
CA PHE A 213 4.49 -3.10 2.15
C PHE A 213 3.50 -2.88 3.28
N GLU A 214 3.64 -3.64 4.35
CA GLU A 214 2.87 -3.46 5.58
C GLU A 214 3.82 -2.99 6.67
N PHE A 215 3.93 -1.68 6.88
CA PHE A 215 4.65 -1.11 8.02
C PHE A 215 3.96 -1.49 9.34
N SER A 216 4.67 -1.43 10.47
CA SER A 216 4.23 -2.13 11.68
C SER A 216 3.16 -1.42 12.52
N VAL A 217 2.81 -0.18 12.18
CA VAL A 217 1.95 0.67 13.02
C VAL A 217 0.86 1.37 12.20
N GLN A 218 -0.40 1.26 12.64
CA GLN A 218 -1.50 2.13 12.21
C GLN A 218 -1.92 3.06 13.37
N HIS A 219 -2.59 4.18 13.07
CA HIS A 219 -3.04 5.20 14.03
C HIS A 219 -1.91 5.89 14.82
N ALA A 220 -0.68 5.82 14.31
CA ALA A 220 0.47 6.52 14.87
C ALA A 220 1.55 6.68 13.80
N LEU A 221 2.59 7.46 14.13
CA LEU A 221 3.76 7.64 13.29
C LEU A 221 4.81 6.57 13.62
N GLY A 222 5.07 5.67 12.66
CA GLY A 222 6.13 4.67 12.75
C GLY A 222 7.50 5.20 12.31
N GLU A 223 7.92 6.38 12.80
CA GLU A 223 9.11 7.10 12.30
C GLU A 223 10.40 6.26 12.30
N PHE A 224 10.52 5.33 13.26
CA PHE A 224 11.64 4.40 13.35
C PHE A 224 11.78 3.47 12.12
N GLU A 225 10.77 3.37 11.27
CA GLU A 225 10.76 2.56 10.05
C GLU A 225 10.97 3.38 8.78
N TYR A 226 11.01 4.72 8.85
CA TYR A 226 11.02 5.56 7.63
C TYR A 226 12.30 5.38 6.82
N GLU A 227 13.47 5.48 7.45
CA GLU A 227 14.75 5.23 6.74
C GLU A 227 14.85 3.81 6.22
N PHE A 228 14.34 2.84 6.98
CA PHE A 228 14.27 1.45 6.54
C PHE A 228 13.37 1.30 5.31
N GLY A 229 12.19 1.93 5.30
CA GLY A 229 11.27 1.95 4.16
C GLY A 229 11.86 2.63 2.93
N LYS A 230 12.51 3.80 3.10
CA LYS A 230 13.24 4.49 2.04
C LYS A 230 14.36 3.60 1.46
N GLN A 231 15.10 2.91 2.32
CA GLN A 231 16.13 1.96 1.88
C GLN A 231 15.54 0.75 1.13
N ALA A 232 14.38 0.24 1.56
CA ALA A 232 13.68 -0.85 0.86
C ALA A 232 13.29 -0.45 -0.56
N ILE A 233 12.78 0.77 -0.76
CA ILE A 233 12.48 1.32 -2.09
C ILE A 233 13.78 1.45 -2.92
N ARG A 234 14.85 2.02 -2.34
CA ARG A 234 16.16 2.13 -3.02
C ARG A 234 16.70 0.76 -3.46
N ASN A 235 16.61 -0.25 -2.60
CA ASN A 235 17.04 -1.59 -2.95
C ASN A 235 16.26 -2.19 -4.12
N ILE A 236 14.92 -1.98 -4.15
CA ILE A 236 14.09 -2.40 -5.28
C ILE A 236 14.52 -1.68 -6.55
N MET A 237 14.78 -0.37 -6.47
CA MET A 237 15.30 0.40 -7.59
C MET A 237 16.67 -0.12 -8.07
N VAL A 238 17.58 -0.50 -7.17
CA VAL A 238 18.86 -1.14 -7.54
C VAL A 238 18.62 -2.48 -8.23
N GLY A 239 17.82 -3.36 -7.63
CA GLY A 239 17.51 -4.68 -8.20
C GLY A 239 16.72 -4.63 -9.52
N ALA A 240 16.06 -3.50 -9.81
CA ALA A 240 15.39 -3.21 -11.07
C ALA A 240 16.28 -2.44 -12.07
N ASN A 241 17.56 -2.22 -11.76
CA ASN A 241 18.52 -1.45 -12.56
C ASN A 241 18.12 0.02 -12.79
N MET A 242 17.33 0.60 -11.89
CA MET A 242 17.01 2.03 -11.88
C MET A 242 18.11 2.84 -11.18
N LEU A 243 18.68 2.32 -10.09
CA LEU A 243 19.80 2.94 -9.38
C LEU A 243 21.07 2.08 -9.51
N PRO A 244 22.27 2.69 -9.56
CA PRO A 244 23.51 1.95 -9.42
C PRO A 244 23.71 1.47 -7.97
N GLY A 245 24.55 0.46 -7.81
CA GLY A 245 24.99 -0.04 -6.51
C GLY A 245 24.56 -1.48 -6.24
N GLU A 246 24.55 -1.84 -4.96
CA GLU A 246 24.20 -3.18 -4.50
C GLU A 246 22.97 -3.12 -3.57
N VAL A 247 22.20 -4.21 -3.58
CA VAL A 247 21.06 -4.38 -2.67
C VAL A 247 21.59 -4.54 -1.25
N ILE A 248 21.15 -3.68 -0.33
CA ILE A 248 21.60 -3.69 1.07
C ILE A 248 20.62 -4.49 1.91
N LEU A 249 21.00 -5.71 2.31
CA LEU A 249 20.20 -6.57 3.18
C LEU A 249 20.90 -6.74 4.53
N SER A 250 20.28 -6.25 5.61
CA SER A 250 20.80 -6.48 6.97
C SER A 250 20.49 -7.87 7.51
N ARG A 251 19.48 -8.55 6.92
CA ARG A 251 18.92 -9.83 7.36
C ARG A 251 18.40 -10.62 6.15
N PRO A 252 18.30 -11.96 6.26
CA PRO A 252 17.65 -12.77 5.23
C PRO A 252 16.18 -12.41 5.06
N VAL A 253 15.69 -12.51 3.82
CA VAL A 253 14.28 -12.40 3.47
C VAL A 253 13.69 -13.80 3.35
N TRP A 254 12.61 -14.07 4.08
CA TRP A 254 11.92 -15.34 4.12
C TRP A 254 10.60 -15.26 3.36
N VAL A 255 10.31 -16.29 2.58
CA VAL A 255 8.99 -16.46 1.96
C VAL A 255 8.15 -17.37 2.85
N ILE A 256 7.01 -16.86 3.29
CA ILE A 256 6.00 -17.61 4.04
C ILE A 256 4.94 -18.03 3.02
N PRO A 257 4.78 -19.34 2.74
CA PRO A 257 3.85 -19.82 1.74
C PRO A 257 2.40 -19.54 2.16
N TYR A 258 1.52 -19.46 1.16
CA TYR A 258 0.08 -19.36 1.38
C TYR A 258 -0.44 -20.71 1.87
N ASP A 259 -1.24 -20.69 2.93
CA ASP A 259 -1.89 -21.86 3.50
C ASP A 259 -3.42 -21.70 3.38
N PRO A 260 -4.10 -22.47 2.50
CA PRO A 260 -5.55 -22.38 2.31
C PRO A 260 -6.35 -22.95 3.49
N GLU A 261 -5.78 -23.85 4.30
CA GLU A 261 -6.42 -24.35 5.53
C GLU A 261 -6.19 -23.40 6.71
N GLY A 262 -5.10 -22.63 6.64
CA GLY A 262 -4.71 -21.58 7.57
C GLY A 262 -5.35 -20.21 7.33
N ASP A 263 -6.42 -20.09 6.53
CA ASP A 263 -7.09 -18.82 6.14
C ASP A 263 -7.87 -18.13 7.29
N ARG A 264 -7.38 -18.26 8.51
CA ARG A 264 -7.48 -17.21 9.52
C ARG A 264 -6.09 -16.61 9.56
N ASN A 265 -5.86 -15.36 9.19
CA ASN A 265 -4.66 -14.50 9.41
C ASN A 265 -3.61 -14.92 10.51
N ALA A 266 -3.11 -16.16 10.57
CA ALA A 266 -2.70 -16.81 11.81
C ALA A 266 -1.69 -17.95 11.63
N VAL A 267 -0.82 -17.89 10.62
CA VAL A 267 0.50 -18.58 10.71
C VAL A 267 1.55 -17.70 11.41
N LEU A 268 1.11 -16.64 12.10
CA LEU A 268 1.90 -15.88 13.07
C LEU A 268 1.16 -15.75 14.40
N GLN A 269 0.72 -16.85 15.00
CA GLN A 269 0.39 -16.83 16.42
C GLN A 269 1.70 -16.86 17.22
N SER A 270 2.08 -15.75 17.85
CA SER A 270 3.02 -15.79 18.95
C SER A 270 2.35 -16.51 20.12
N ASN A 271 2.87 -17.67 20.52
CA ASN A 271 2.60 -18.17 21.85
C ASN A 271 3.26 -17.24 22.89
N HIS A 272 2.77 -17.27 24.13
CA HIS A 272 3.20 -16.41 25.27
C HIS A 272 4.72 -16.35 25.53
N THR A 273 5.52 -17.18 24.85
CA THR A 273 6.98 -17.25 24.93
C THR A 273 7.71 -16.48 23.82
N GLY A 274 7.01 -15.88 22.84
CA GLY A 274 7.64 -15.03 21.81
C GLY A 274 8.44 -15.79 20.73
N HIS A 275 8.20 -17.10 20.55
CA HIS A 275 8.82 -17.91 19.50
C HIS A 275 7.85 -18.11 18.33
N ILE A 276 8.25 -17.68 17.13
CA ILE A 276 7.60 -18.12 15.88
C ILE A 276 8.08 -19.55 15.62
N ARG A 277 7.17 -20.54 15.62
CA ARG A 277 7.47 -21.90 15.17
C ARG A 277 6.96 -22.06 13.74
N TYR A 278 7.86 -22.31 12.82
CA TYR A 278 7.54 -22.87 11.51
C TYR A 278 7.14 -24.33 11.74
N PHE A 279 5.87 -24.66 11.60
CA PHE A 279 5.46 -26.06 11.50
C PHE A 279 5.81 -26.52 10.09
N LYS A 280 6.57 -27.62 10.02
CA LYS A 280 7.00 -28.26 8.77
C LYS A 280 5.82 -28.83 8.01
#